data_AF-A0AAV4NMZ6-F1
#
_entry.id   AF-A0AAV4NMZ6-F1
#
_cell.length_a   1.000
_cell.length_b   1.000
_cell.length_c   1.000
_cell.angle_alpha   90.00
_cell.angle_beta   90.00
_cell.angle_gamma   90.00
#
_symmetry.space_group_name_H-M   'P 1'
#
loop_
_entity.id
_entity.type
_entity.pdbx_description
1 polymer ?
#
loop_
_entity_poly.entity_id
_entity_poly.type
_entity_poly.pdbx_seq_one_letter_code
_entity_poly.pdbx_strand_id
1 'polypeptide(L)'
;MERTTEVAVKTLKSGTMAPSAFLQEATIMKKFRHEKLVSLFAVSSKEEPILKVTEYMVNGSLLDYLRNKEGKIKVTITVTDQSNEFI
;
A
#
# COMPACT_ATOMS: atom_id res chain seq x y z
N MET A 1 -1.61 25.61 -12.78
CA MET A 1 -2.46 24.78 -11.89
C MET A 1 -1.66 23.55 -11.52
N GLU A 2 -1.25 23.43 -10.26
CA GLU A 2 -0.61 22.21 -9.75
C GLU A 2 -1.66 21.11 -9.65
N ARG A 3 -1.37 19.93 -10.23
CA ARG A 3 -2.23 18.74 -10.12
C ARG A 3 -1.71 17.90 -8.97
N THR A 4 -2.52 17.76 -7.91
CA THR A 4 -2.25 16.86 -6.79
C THR A 4 -3.00 15.54 -6.98
N THR A 5 -2.47 14.45 -6.43
CA THR A 5 -3.10 13.12 -6.46
C THR A 5 -3.03 12.52 -5.07
N GLU A 6 -4.16 12.01 -4.58
CA GLU A 6 -4.20 11.29 -3.30
C GLU A 6 -3.52 9.93 -3.42
N VAL A 7 -2.74 9.56 -2.39
CA VAL A 7 -1.92 8.35 -2.40
C VAL A 7 -1.99 7.63 -1.06
N ALA A 8 -1.81 6.32 -1.09
CA ALA A 8 -1.55 5.53 0.11
C ALA A 8 -0.04 5.37 0.30
N VAL A 9 0.46 5.64 1.51
CA VAL A 9 1.86 5.44 1.88
C VAL A 9 1.94 4.33 2.91
N LYS A 10 2.63 3.24 2.56
CA LYS A 10 2.91 2.13 3.48
C LYS A 10 4.38 2.18 3.89
N THR A 11 4.60 2.26 5.21
CA THR A 11 5.91 2.16 5.83
C THR A 11 6.22 0.70 6.13
N LEU A 12 7.35 0.19 5.64
CA LEU A 12 7.83 -1.14 5.98
C LEU A 12 8.67 -1.05 7.25
N LYS A 13 8.43 -1.94 8.22
CA LYS A 13 9.23 -2.01 9.44
C LYS A 13 10.65 -2.46 9.10
N SER A 14 11.65 -1.86 9.76
CA SER A 14 13.04 -2.27 9.59
C SER A 14 13.23 -3.75 9.96
N GLY A 15 14.03 -4.46 9.18
CA GLY A 15 14.29 -5.89 9.37
C GLY A 15 13.22 -6.84 8.83
N THR A 16 12.11 -6.34 8.28
CA THR A 16 11.07 -7.20 7.66
C THR A 16 11.52 -7.76 6.30
N MET A 17 12.30 -6.99 5.54
CA MET A 17 12.75 -7.35 4.20
C MET A 17 14.05 -6.62 3.85
N ALA A 18 14.94 -7.28 3.09
CA ALA A 18 16.11 -6.61 2.55
C ALA A 18 15.71 -5.58 1.46
N PRO A 19 16.35 -4.39 1.39
CA PRO A 19 16.03 -3.38 0.38
C PRO A 19 16.07 -3.89 -1.06
N SER A 20 16.97 -4.84 -1.36
CA SER A 20 17.09 -5.47 -2.68
C SER A 20 15.86 -6.29 -3.07
N ALA A 21 15.32 -7.08 -2.15
CA ALA A 21 14.10 -7.86 -2.38
C ALA A 21 12.88 -6.94 -2.60
N PHE A 22 12.78 -5.87 -1.81
CA PHE A 22 11.74 -4.87 -1.97
C PHE A 22 11.78 -4.18 -3.35
N LEU A 23 12.98 -3.81 -3.82
CA LEU A 23 13.16 -3.23 -5.16
C LEU A 23 12.83 -4.22 -6.28
N GLN A 24 13.12 -5.51 -6.08
CA GLN A 24 12.75 -6.56 -7.02
C GLN A 24 11.23 -6.69 -7.14
N GLU A 25 10.51 -6.76 -6.01
CA GLU A 25 9.04 -6.77 -6.00
C GLU A 25 8.45 -5.50 -6.63
N ALA A 26 9.00 -4.33 -6.30
CA ALA A 26 8.57 -3.06 -6.89
C ALA A 26 8.74 -3.05 -8.42
N THR A 27 9.83 -3.65 -8.92
CA THR A 27 10.10 -3.78 -10.36
C THR A 27 9.05 -4.67 -11.03
N ILE A 28 8.63 -5.76 -10.38
CA ILE A 28 7.59 -6.65 -10.88
C ILE A 28 6.25 -5.91 -10.89
N MET A 29 5.85 -5.28 -9.77
CA MET A 29 4.60 -4.53 -9.67
C MET A 29 4.49 -3.41 -10.70
N LYS A 30 5.59 -2.71 -10.99
CA LYS A 30 5.61 -1.61 -11.97
C LYS A 30 5.27 -2.07 -13.39
N LYS A 31 5.53 -3.34 -13.73
CA LYS A 31 5.23 -3.92 -15.05
C LYS A 31 3.74 -4.19 -15.24
N PHE A 32 2.98 -4.43 -14.17
CA PHE A 32 1.57 -4.75 -14.24
C PHE A 32 0.73 -3.49 -13.99
N ARG A 33 0.11 -2.98 -15.07
CA ARG A 33 -0.83 -1.86 -14.99
C ARG A 33 -2.18 -2.31 -15.55
N HIS A 34 -3.19 -2.29 -14.68
CA HIS A 34 -4.54 -2.68 -15.03
C HIS A 34 -5.51 -1.92 -14.13
N GLU A 35 -6.69 -1.56 -14.65
CA GLU A 35 -7.71 -0.78 -13.92
C GLU A 35 -8.15 -1.45 -12.61
N LYS A 36 -8.05 -2.78 -12.53
CA LYS A 36 -8.44 -3.59 -11.36
C LYS A 36 -7.26 -4.03 -10.49
N LEU A 37 -6.08 -3.48 -10.71
CA LEU A 37 -4.88 -3.73 -9.89
C LEU A 37 -4.41 -2.42 -9.26
N VAL A 38 -4.15 -2.45 -7.96
CA VAL A 38 -3.61 -1.30 -7.21
C VAL A 38 -2.29 -0.87 -7.86
N SER A 39 -2.25 0.38 -8.33
CA SER A 39 -1.07 0.89 -9.01
C SER A 39 0.04 1.29 -8.03
N LEU A 40 1.26 0.84 -8.30
CA LEU A 40 2.47 1.34 -7.63
C LEU A 40 2.95 2.62 -8.31
N PHE A 41 3.01 3.72 -7.55
CA PHE A 41 3.51 5.01 -8.06
C PHE A 41 5.01 5.16 -7.83
N ALA A 42 5.47 4.92 -6.60
CA ALA A 42 6.86 5.12 -6.23
C ALA A 42 7.27 4.23 -5.04
N VAL A 43 8.58 4.14 -4.85
CA VAL A 43 9.20 3.55 -3.68
C VAL A 43 10.33 4.45 -3.18
N SER A 44 10.53 4.51 -1.86
CA SER A 44 11.67 5.16 -1.23
C SER A 44 12.46 4.10 -0.47
N SER A 45 13.69 3.84 -0.91
CA SER A 45 14.59 2.85 -0.31
C SER A 45 15.98 3.42 -0.01
N LYS A 46 16.13 4.76 -0.04
CA LYS A 46 17.41 5.43 0.21
C LYS A 46 17.78 5.42 1.70
N GLU A 47 16.79 5.60 2.55
CA GLU A 47 16.92 5.68 4.00
C GLU A 47 15.77 4.89 4.64
N GLU A 48 16.01 4.36 5.84
CA GLU A 48 14.95 3.73 6.64
C GLU A 48 14.02 4.81 7.24
N PRO A 49 12.71 4.57 7.30
CA PRO A 49 12.05 3.35 6.88
C PRO A 49 11.79 3.31 5.37
N ILE A 50 11.83 2.11 4.79
CA ILE A 50 11.45 1.90 3.39
C ILE A 50 9.97 2.20 3.21
N LEU A 51 9.63 3.00 2.18
CA LEU A 51 8.26 3.41 1.88
C LEU A 51 7.79 2.91 0.52
N LYS A 52 6.50 2.55 0.44
CA LYS A 52 5.79 2.25 -0.80
C LYS A 52 4.63 3.22 -0.98
N VAL A 53 4.55 3.83 -2.16
CA VAL A 53 3.49 4.79 -2.53
C VAL A 53 2.60 4.17 -3.60
N THR A 54 1.32 3.99 -3.30
CA THR A 54 0.34 3.39 -4.21
C THR A 54 -0.89 4.27 -4.38
N GLU A 55 -1.77 3.85 -5.30
CA GLU A 55 -3.13 4.36 -5.39
C GLU A 55 -3.85 4.31 -4.05
N TYR A 56 -4.60 5.36 -3.74
CA TYR A 56 -5.43 5.44 -2.55
C TYR A 56 -6.79 4.78 -2.80
N MET A 57 -7.08 3.72 -2.04
CA MET A 57 -8.37 3.05 -2.08
C MET A 57 -9.30 3.63 -1.01
N VAL A 58 -10.19 4.54 -1.43
CA VAL A 58 -11.11 5.28 -0.52
C VAL A 58 -11.97 4.35 0.35
N ASN A 59 -12.28 3.15 -0.17
CA ASN A 59 -13.07 2.14 0.53
C ASN A 59 -12.21 1.08 1.26
N GLY A 60 -10.92 1.33 1.47
CA GLY A 60 -10.05 0.49 2.28
C GLY A 60 -9.97 -0.97 1.81
N SER A 61 -9.82 -1.90 2.76
CA SER A 61 -9.72 -3.33 2.48
C SER A 61 -11.10 -3.92 2.15
N LEU A 62 -11.12 -4.87 1.21
CA LEU A 62 -12.36 -5.59 0.87
C LEU A 62 -12.94 -6.34 2.07
N LEU A 63 -12.08 -6.91 2.93
CA LEU A 63 -12.50 -7.65 4.10
C LEU A 63 -13.27 -6.76 5.08
N ASP A 64 -12.74 -5.57 5.38
CA ASP A 64 -13.40 -4.61 6.26
C ASP A 64 -14.67 -4.05 5.63
N TYR A 65 -14.63 -3.81 4.32
CA TYR A 65 -15.80 -3.38 3.56
C TYR A 65 -16.96 -4.40 3.67
N LEU A 66 -16.67 -5.70 3.50
CA LEU A 66 -17.67 -6.77 3.59
C LEU A 66 -18.16 -7.02 5.03
N ARG A 67 -17.30 -6.83 6.03
CA ARG A 67 -17.66 -7.01 7.45
C ARG A 67 -18.58 -5.91 7.98
N ASN A 68 -18.51 -4.71 7.41
CA ASN A 68 -19.41 -3.62 7.76
C ASN A 68 -20.74 -3.81 7.02
N LYS A 69 -21.79 -4.22 7.75
CA LYS A 69 -23.15 -4.53 7.23
C LYS A 69 -23.81 -3.43 6.38
N GLU A 70 -23.26 -2.22 6.34
CA GLU A 70 -23.77 -1.06 5.58
C GLU A 70 -22.79 -0.56 4.50
N GLY A 71 -21.65 -1.23 4.28
CA GLY A 71 -20.59 -0.73 3.39
C GLY A 71 -19.89 0.55 3.91
N LYS A 72 -20.13 0.93 5.16
CA LYS A 72 -19.50 2.08 5.83
C LYS A 72 -18.29 1.61 6.63
N ILE A 73 -17.12 2.14 6.32
CA ILE A 73 -15.90 1.83 7.06
C ILE A 73 -15.91 2.61 8.36
N LYS A 74 -15.79 1.91 9.50
CA LYS A 74 -15.24 2.52 10.71
C LYS A 74 -13.78 2.83 10.41
N VAL A 75 -13.47 4.11 10.15
CA VAL A 75 -12.09 4.62 10.20
C VAL A 75 -11.64 4.47 11.64
N THR A 76 -11.25 3.26 11.99
CA THR A 76 -10.54 2.99 13.23
C THR A 76 -9.10 3.20 12.84
N ILE A 77 -8.44 4.19 13.44
CA ILE A 77 -6.97 4.27 13.43
C ILE A 77 -6.48 3.12 14.31
N THR A 78 -6.68 1.88 13.85
CA THR A 78 -5.94 0.75 14.33
C THR A 78 -4.65 0.76 13.55
N VAL A 79 -3.54 0.88 14.25
CA VAL A 79 -2.23 0.45 13.75
C VAL A 79 -2.34 -1.07 13.59
N THR A 80 -3.05 -1.53 12.56
CA THR A 80 -3.00 -2.93 12.15
C THR A 80 -1.67 -3.09 11.46
N ASP A 81 -0.74 -3.71 12.20
CA ASP A 81 0.39 -4.38 11.59
C ASP A 81 -0.17 -5.48 10.67
N GLN A 82 -0.43 -5.13 9.41
CA GLN A 82 -0.70 -6.12 8.35
C GLN A 82 0.59 -6.83 7.95
N SER A 83 1.37 -7.29 8.93
CA SER A 83 2.60 -8.07 8.74
C SER A 83 2.32 -9.47 8.19
N ASN A 84 1.06 -9.82 7.85
CA ASN A 84 0.72 -11.17 7.46
C ASN A 84 -0.38 -11.32 6.39
N GLU A 85 -0.45 -10.42 5.41
CA GLU A 85 -1.15 -10.72 4.15
C GLU A 85 -0.30 -10.23 2.97
N PHE A 86 0.12 -11.20 2.15
CA PHE A 86 1.04 -11.11 1.00
C PHE A 86 2.53 -11.10 1.34
N ILE A 87 3.00 -12.24 1.84
CA ILE A 87 3.96 -13.06 1.07
C ILE A 87 3.15 -14.24 0.51
#